data_AF-A0A963MGA6-F1
#
_entry.id   AF-A0A963MGA6-F1
#
_cell.length_a   1.000
_cell.length_b   1.000
_cell.length_c   1.000
_cell.angle_alpha   90.00
_cell.angle_beta   90.00
_cell.angle_gamma   90.00
#
_symmetry.space_group_name_H-M   'P 1'
#
loop_
_entity.id
_entity.type
_entity.pdbx_description
1 polymer ?
#
loop_
_entity_poly.entity_id
_entity_poly.type
_entity_poly.pdbx_seq_one_letter_code
_entity_poly.pdbx_strand_id
1 'polypeptide(L)'
;MSEELIAAIDLGSNSFRLQVGRIVNDQIYPLDGLKDPVRLAAGLSSEKYLDVAAQKRGMIALSRFRERLADFAPHQVRAVATNTLRVAKNAPEFLIRAET
;
A
#
# COMPACT_ATOMS: atom_id res chain seq x y z
N MET A 1 9.87 8.75 -27.40
CA MET A 1 10.17 8.12 -26.11
C MET A 1 8.88 8.20 -25.31
N SER A 2 8.20 7.07 -25.09
CA SER A 2 7.00 7.06 -24.26
C SER A 2 7.40 7.33 -22.82
N GLU A 3 6.79 8.33 -22.18
CA GLU A 3 6.93 8.54 -20.75
C GLU A 3 6.16 7.42 -20.05
N GLU A 4 6.85 6.52 -19.35
CA GLU A 4 6.21 5.42 -18.62
C GLU A 4 6.03 5.83 -17.16
N LEU A 5 4.77 5.85 -16.72
CA LEU A 5 4.42 6.05 -15.31
C LEU A 5 4.43 4.70 -14.59
N ILE A 6 4.99 4.70 -13.39
CA ILE A 6 4.97 3.56 -12.46
C ILE A 6 4.55 4.02 -11.07
N ALA A 7 3.98 3.11 -10.30
CA ALA A 7 3.61 3.35 -8.92
C ALA A 7 4.04 2.20 -8.00
N ALA A 8 4.47 2.56 -6.80
CA ALA A 8 4.80 1.62 -5.74
C ALA A 8 3.96 1.89 -4.50
N ILE A 9 3.38 0.83 -3.94
CA ILE A 9 2.69 0.85 -2.64
C ILE A 9 3.53 0.08 -1.61
N ASP A 10 3.86 0.72 -0.50
CA ASP A 10 4.51 0.09 0.66
C ASP A 10 3.51 0.01 1.83
N LEU A 11 3.18 -1.21 2.24
CA LEU A 11 2.30 -1.52 3.36
C LEU A 11 3.14 -1.76 4.62
N GLY A 12 3.56 -0.64 5.21
CA GLY A 12 4.36 -0.58 6.42
C GLY A 12 3.59 -0.90 7.69
N SER A 13 4.33 -1.21 8.75
CA SER A 13 3.76 -1.46 10.09
C SER A 13 3.17 -0.20 10.74
N ASN A 14 3.70 0.98 10.39
CA ASN A 14 3.26 2.26 10.94
C ASN A 14 2.49 3.13 9.94
N SER A 15 2.89 3.12 8.68
CA SER A 15 2.27 3.92 7.63
C SER A 15 2.20 3.13 6.34
N PHE A 16 1.18 3.41 5.55
CA PHE A 16 1.17 3.03 4.15
C PHE A 16 1.70 4.20 3.31
N ARG A 17 2.38 3.89 2.22
CA ARG A 17 2.90 4.89 1.28
C ARG A 17 2.55 4.49 -0.15
N LEU A 18 2.10 5.46 -0.93
CA LEU A 18 2.06 5.41 -2.40
C LEU A 18 3.15 6.34 -2.92
N GLN A 19 3.93 5.89 -3.89
CA GLN A 19 4.88 6.72 -4.62
C GLN A 19 4.65 6.53 -6.12
N VAL A 20 4.44 7.62 -6.85
CA VAL A 20 4.37 7.65 -8.31
C VAL A 20 5.70 8.17 -8.84
N GLY A 21 6.20 7.55 -9.90
CA GLY A 21 7.39 7.97 -10.61
C GLY A 21 7.22 7.87 -12.12
N ARG A 22 8.04 8.63 -12.84
CA ARG A 22 8.16 8.59 -14.28
C ARG A 22 9.52 8.05 -14.67
N ILE A 23 9.53 7.10 -15.60
CA ILE A 23 10.76 6.56 -16.19
C ILE A 23 11.12 7.39 -17.40
N VAL A 24 12.33 7.97 -17.40
CA VAL A 24 12.91 8.69 -18.53
C VAL A 24 14.36 8.25 -18.67
N ASN A 25 14.73 7.65 -19.80
CA ASN A 25 16.09 7.13 -20.06
C ASN A 25 16.61 6.26 -18.89
N ASP A 26 15.82 5.27 -18.48
CA ASP A 26 16.09 4.34 -17.36
C ASP A 26 16.27 4.97 -15.98
N GLN A 27 15.94 6.26 -15.84
CA GLN A 27 15.95 6.96 -14.56
C GLN A 27 14.52 7.21 -14.08
N ILE A 28 14.31 7.00 -12.78
CA ILE A 28 13.01 7.22 -12.14
C ILE A 28 13.00 8.62 -11.50
N TYR A 29 12.04 9.43 -11.93
CA TYR A 29 11.77 10.75 -11.37
C TYR A 29 10.50 10.70 -10.52
N PRO A 30 10.55 11.00 -9.21
CA PRO A 30 9.36 11.03 -8.38
C PRO A 30 8.42 12.16 -8.82
N LEU A 31 7.13 11.86 -8.95
CA LEU A 31 6.12 12.83 -9.40
C LEU A 31 5.09 13.18 -8.32
N ASP A 32 4.58 12.18 -7.62
CA ASP A 32 3.57 12.34 -6.58
C ASP A 32 3.76 11.26 -5.52
N GLY A 33 3.20 11.48 -4.34
CA GLY A 33 3.20 10.49 -3.29
C GLY A 33 2.21 10.80 -2.19
N LEU A 34 1.67 9.74 -1.61
CA LEU A 34 0.82 9.81 -0.43
C LEU A 34 1.43 8.99 0.69
N LYS A 35 1.24 9.45 1.93
CA LYS A 35 1.62 8.70 3.12
C LYS A 35 0.51 8.82 4.15
N ASP A 36 -0.08 7.68 4.51
CA ASP A 36 -1.14 7.62 5.49
C ASP A 36 -0.70 6.86 6.75
N PRO A 37 -0.84 7.44 7.95
CA PRO A 37 -0.51 6.76 9.20
C PRO A 37 -1.59 5.73 9.55
N VAL A 38 -1.33 4.46 9.23
CA VAL A 38 -2.26 3.34 9.50
C VAL A 38 -2.04 2.72 10.87
N ARG A 39 -0.80 2.72 11.37
CA ARG A 39 -0.39 2.12 12.65
C ARG A 39 -0.91 0.69 12.80
N LEU A 40 -0.65 -0.18 11.82
CA LEU A 40 -1.05 -1.59 11.86
C LEU A 40 -0.46 -2.31 13.08
N ALA A 41 0.82 -2.06 13.39
CA ALA A 41 1.49 -2.69 14.53
C ALA A 41 0.80 -2.38 15.86
N ALA A 42 0.20 -1.19 16.00
CA ALA A 42 -0.51 -0.80 17.22
C ALA A 42 -1.82 -1.57 17.41
N GLY A 43 -2.41 -2.10 16.34
CA GLY A 43 -3.59 -2.97 16.41
C GLY A 43 -3.27 -4.45 16.27
N LEU A 44 -2.00 -4.84 16.32
CA LEU A 44 -1.61 -6.25 16.34
C LEU A 44 -1.65 -6.76 17.77
N SER A 45 -2.54 -7.72 18.06
CA SER A 45 -2.64 -8.34 19.37
C SER A 45 -1.44 -9.26 19.67
N SER A 46 -1.29 -9.63 20.94
CA SER A 46 -0.30 -10.64 21.37
C SER A 46 -0.48 -12.00 20.67
N GLU A 47 -1.70 -12.33 20.28
CA GLU A 47 -2.04 -13.55 19.51
C GLU A 47 -1.77 -13.43 18.00
N LYS A 48 -1.22 -12.29 17.57
CA LYS A 48 -0.91 -11.93 16.19
C LYS A 48 -2.15 -11.76 15.31
N TYR A 49 -3.23 -11.20 15.85
CA TYR A 49 -4.39 -10.79 15.05
C TYR A 49 -4.44 -9.27 14.93
N LEU A 50 -4.72 -8.77 13.73
CA LEU A 50 -5.05 -7.37 13.52
C LEU A 50 -6.47 -7.12 14.01
N ASP A 51 -6.62 -6.14 14.90
CA ASP A 51 -7.92 -5.65 15.32
C ASP A 51 -8.69 -5.01 14.16
N VAL A 52 -10.00 -4.86 14.35
CA VAL A 52 -10.90 -4.29 13.33
C VAL A 52 -10.56 -2.84 13.02
N ALA A 53 -10.09 -2.06 14.01
CA ALA A 53 -9.79 -0.65 13.83
C ALA A 53 -8.55 -0.43 12.94
N ALA A 54 -7.51 -1.23 13.11
CA ALA A 54 -6.30 -1.22 12.29
C ALA A 54 -6.60 -1.67 10.86
N GLN A 55 -7.39 -2.73 10.69
CA GLN A 55 -7.85 -3.15 9.36
C GLN A 55 -8.65 -2.03 8.68
N LYS A 56 -9.59 -1.38 9.39
CA LYS A 56 -10.37 -0.27 8.85
C LYS A 56 -9.49 0.91 8.42
N ARG A 57 -8.50 1.30 9.24
CA ARG A 57 -7.53 2.35 8.85
C ARG A 57 -6.75 1.96 7.60
N GLY A 58 -6.34 0.69 7.49
CA GLY A 58 -5.65 0.17 6.30
C GLY A 58 -6.52 0.28 5.04
N MET A 59 -7.78 -0.13 5.13
CA MET A 59 -8.73 -0.06 4.01
C MET A 59 -9.01 1.38 3.56
N ILE A 60 -9.15 2.32 4.51
CA ILE A 60 -9.34 3.74 4.19
C ILE A 60 -8.10 4.33 3.49
N ALA A 61 -6.89 3.96 3.93
CA ALA A 61 -5.67 4.40 3.26
C ALA A 61 -5.58 3.85 1.82
N LEU A 62 -5.92 2.57 1.63
CA LEU A 62 -5.92 1.93 0.32
C LEU A 62 -6.98 2.53 -0.62
N SER A 63 -8.17 2.91 -0.12
CA SER A 63 -9.18 3.54 -0.95
C SER A 63 -8.71 4.90 -1.51
N ARG A 64 -7.95 5.67 -0.73
CA ARG A 64 -7.33 6.92 -1.19
C ARG A 64 -6.23 6.67 -2.22
N PHE A 65 -5.48 5.58 -2.08
CA PHE A 65 -4.46 5.21 -3.07
C PHE A 65 -5.12 4.79 -4.39
N ARG A 66 -6.25 4.08 -4.33
CA ARG A 66 -7.04 3.72 -5.52
C ARG A 66 -7.46 4.95 -6.32
N GLU A 67 -7.88 6.04 -5.67
CA GLU A 67 -8.22 7.30 -6.35
C GLU A 67 -7.04 7.86 -7.16
N ARG A 68 -5.80 7.75 -6.65
CA ARG A 68 -4.59 8.19 -7.36
C ARG A 68 -4.11 7.21 -8.44
N LEU A 69 -4.50 5.95 -8.34
CA LEU A 69 -4.10 4.88 -9.25
C LEU A 69 -5.13 4.60 -10.35
N ALA A 70 -6.21 5.39 -10.44
CA ALA A 70 -7.34 5.13 -11.34
C ALA A 70 -6.93 4.96 -12.82
N ASP A 71 -5.91 5.69 -13.27
CA ASP A 71 -5.42 5.67 -14.66
C ASP A 71 -4.20 4.75 -14.88
N PHE A 72 -3.78 4.00 -13.86
CA PHE A 72 -2.66 3.06 -13.97
C PHE A 72 -3.13 1.69 -14.42
N ALA A 73 -2.46 1.12 -15.41
CA ALA A 73 -2.62 -0.29 -15.73
C ALA A 73 -2.02 -1.18 -14.62
N PRO A 74 -2.56 -2.39 -14.37
CA PRO A 74 -2.07 -3.25 -13.28
C PRO A 74 -0.56 -3.55 -13.31
N HIS A 75 0.04 -3.65 -14.50
CA HIS A 75 1.48 -3.92 -14.64
C HIS A 75 2.37 -2.72 -14.24
N GLN A 76 1.81 -1.52 -14.14
CA GLN A 76 2.52 -0.31 -13.73
C GLN A 76 2.55 -0.12 -12.21
N VAL A 77 1.81 -0.94 -11.46
CA VAL A 77 1.66 -0.81 -10.00
C VAL A 77 2.26 -2.02 -9.31
N ARG A 78 3.11 -1.78 -8.31
CA ARG A 78 3.62 -2.84 -7.43
C ARG A 78 3.35 -2.52 -5.97
N ALA A 79 2.66 -3.43 -5.28
CA ALA A 79 2.48 -3.36 -3.83
C ALA A 79 3.42 -4.34 -3.11
N VAL A 80 3.98 -3.90 -1.99
CA VAL A 80 4.79 -4.73 -1.08
C VAL A 80 4.31 -4.54 0.34
N ALA A 81 4.35 -5.60 1.15
CA ALA A 81 3.98 -5.57 2.55
C ALA A 81 5.15 -6.01 3.43
N THR A 82 5.27 -5.38 4.61
CA THR A 82 6.41 -5.62 5.51
C THR A 82 6.00 -6.42 6.75
N ASN A 83 6.58 -6.11 7.92
CA ASN A 83 6.57 -6.97 9.10
C ASN A 83 5.17 -7.31 9.62
N THR A 84 4.32 -6.32 9.92
CA THR A 84 3.02 -6.58 10.56
C THR A 84 2.11 -7.50 9.75
N LEU A 85 1.98 -7.28 8.45
CA LEU A 85 1.16 -8.15 7.59
C LEU A 85 1.78 -9.54 7.41
N ARG A 86 3.11 -9.68 7.49
CA ARG A 86 3.78 -10.99 7.42
C ARG A 86 3.53 -11.84 8.67
N VAL A 87 3.37 -11.24 9.85
CA VAL A 87 3.18 -11.98 11.12
C VAL A 87 1.73 -12.13 11.54
N ALA A 88 0.83 -11.26 11.05
CA ALA A 88 -0.57 -11.30 11.40
C ALA A 88 -1.26 -12.52 10.79
N LYS A 89 -1.91 -13.33 11.63
CA LYS A 89 -2.60 -14.56 11.23
C LYS A 89 -3.78 -14.29 10.30
N ASN A 90 -4.44 -13.15 10.48
CA ASN A 90 -5.57 -12.71 9.66
C ASN A 90 -5.18 -11.74 8.52
N ALA A 91 -3.90 -11.69 8.16
CA ALA A 91 -3.45 -10.91 7.02
C ALA A 91 -4.02 -11.40 5.68
N PRO A 92 -4.14 -12.72 5.40
CA PRO A 92 -4.74 -13.19 4.15
C PRO A 92 -6.14 -12.63 3.91
N GLU A 93 -7.00 -12.60 4.94
CA GLU A 93 -8.37 -12.07 4.85
C GLU A 93 -8.37 -10.55 4.66
N PHE A 94 -7.43 -9.84 5.28
CA PHE A 94 -7.21 -8.42 5.02
C PHE A 94 -6.78 -8.18 3.57
N LEU A 95 -5.85 -8.97 3.04
CA LEU A 95 -5.31 -8.80 1.68
C LEU A 95 -6.35 -9.10 0.60
N ILE A 96 -7.17 -10.15 0.77
CA ILE A 96 -8.28 -10.45 -0.15
C ILE A 96 -9.23 -9.25 -0.30
N ARG A 97 -9.52 -8.56 0.80
CA ARG A 97 -10.36 -7.35 0.79
C ARG A 97 -9.64 -6.12 0.24
N ALA A 98 -8.31 -6.10 0.27
CA ALA A 98 -7.50 -5.00 -0.21
C ALA A 98 -7.28 -5.05 -1.74
N GLU A 99 -7.44 -6.22 -2.34
CA GLU A 99 -7.27 -6.47 -3.79
C GLU A 99 -8.55 -6.22 -4.60
N THR A 100 -9.68 -5.95 -3.95
CA THR A 100 -11.00 -5.67 -4.56
C THR A 100 -11.33 -4.18 -4.60
#